data_AF-A0A7X6YV35-F1
#
_entry.id   AF-A0A7X6YV35-F1
#
_cell.length_a   1.000
_cell.length_b   1.000
_cell.length_c   1.000
_cell.angle_alpha   90.00
_cell.angle_beta   90.00
_cell.angle_gamma   90.00
#
_symmetry.space_group_name_H-M   'P 1'
#
loop_
_entity.id
_entity.type
_entity.pdbx_description
1 polymer ?
#
loop_
_entity_poly.entity_id
_entity_poly.type
_entity_poly.pdbx_seq_one_letter_code
_entity_poly.pdbx_strand_id
1 'polypeptide(L)' 'MGLFLSTARRALAITAIALLPAIACAAPNVGNSNEPINIEANRMVSQENDNSVVFIGNVEAKQGKLNI' A
#
# COMPACT_ATOMS: atom_id res chain seq x y z
N MET A 1 -1.45 48.39 25.78
CA MET A 1 -0.48 47.40 25.27
C MET A 1 -1.08 45.98 25.24
N GLY A 2 -2.32 45.80 24.72
CA GLY A 2 -3.06 44.52 24.82
C GLY A 2 -3.45 43.87 23.48
N LEU A 3 -3.40 44.61 22.38
CA LEU A 3 -3.80 44.12 21.05
C LEU A 3 -2.78 43.16 20.44
N PHE A 4 -1.48 43.40 20.65
CA PHE A 4 -0.38 42.59 20.10
C PHE A 4 -0.31 41.15 20.62
N LEU A 5 -0.75 40.90 21.87
CA LEU A 5 -0.79 39.55 22.44
C LEU A 5 -1.94 38.72 21.85
N SER A 6 -3.01 39.37 21.40
CA SER A 6 -4.20 38.72 20.84
C SER A 6 -3.99 38.30 19.37
N THR A 7 -3.27 39.10 18.60
CA THR A 7 -2.92 38.80 17.21
C THR A 7 -1.88 37.69 17.12
N ALA A 8 -0.89 37.66 18.02
CA ALA A 8 0.10 36.59 18.10
C ALA A 8 -0.53 35.21 18.41
N ARG A 9 -1.50 35.14 19.34
CA ARG A 9 -2.22 33.90 19.65
C ARG A 9 -3.10 33.40 18.50
N ARG A 10 -3.72 34.32 17.75
CA ARG A 10 -4.52 33.98 16.55
C ARG A 10 -3.64 33.51 15.39
N ALA A 11 -2.49 34.14 15.17
CA ALA A 11 -1.53 33.72 14.16
C ALA A 11 -0.97 32.32 14.43
N LEU A 12 -0.68 32.01 15.70
CA LEU A 12 -0.23 30.68 16.13
C LEU A 12 -1.30 29.59 15.94
N ALA A 13 -2.56 29.90 16.23
CA ALA A 13 -3.67 28.97 16.03
C ALA A 13 -3.94 28.66 14.54
N ILE A 14 -3.78 29.67 13.67
CA ILE A 14 -3.97 29.51 12.21
C ILE A 14 -2.83 28.68 11.60
N THR A 15 -1.59 28.84 12.08
CA THR A 15 -0.45 28.02 11.62
C THR A 15 -0.55 26.57 12.09
N ALA A 16 -1.08 26.31 13.29
CA ALA A 16 -1.29 24.96 13.79
C ALA A 16 -2.30 24.17 12.95
N ILE A 17 -3.38 24.79 12.47
CA ILE A 17 -4.43 24.13 11.66
C ILE A 17 -3.96 23.84 10.23
N ALA A 18 -3.08 24.67 9.68
CA ALA A 18 -2.55 24.50 8.32
C ALA A 18 -1.57 23.32 8.18
N LEU A 19 -1.04 22.77 9.28
CA LEU A 19 -0.09 21.66 9.26
C LEU A 19 -0.74 20.27 9.39
N LEU A 20 -2.03 20.18 9.71
CA LEU A 20 -2.73 18.90 9.88
C LEU A 20 -2.95 18.06 8.59
N PRO A 21 -3.06 18.60 7.36
CA PRO A 21 -3.39 17.76 6.22
C PRO A 21 -2.19 16.98 5.63
N ALA A 22 -0.96 17.24 6.10
CA ALA A 22 0.24 16.60 5.54
C ALA A 22 0.48 15.15 6.00
N ILE A 23 -0.26 14.64 6.98
CA ILE A 23 -0.02 13.30 7.57
C ILE A 23 -0.95 12.23 6.96
N ALA A 24 -1.99 12.63 6.20
CA ALA A 24 -3.07 11.72 5.82
C ALA A 24 -2.83 10.89 4.53
N CYS A 25 -1.73 11.08 3.80
CA CYS A 25 -1.58 10.50 2.45
C CYS A 25 -0.47 9.44 2.31
N ALA A 26 -0.06 8.78 3.39
CA ALA A 26 0.76 7.57 3.27
C ALA A 26 -0.15 6.38 2.93
N ALA A 27 -0.57 6.27 1.67
CA ALA A 27 -1.21 5.05 1.19
C ALA A 27 -0.24 3.87 1.41
N PRO A 28 -0.69 2.75 2.01
CA PRO A 28 0.15 1.57 2.07
C PRO A 28 0.48 1.19 0.63
N ASN A 29 1.78 1.03 0.37
CA ASN A 29 2.28 0.59 -0.93
C ASN A 29 1.80 -0.86 -1.10
N VAL A 30 0.61 -1.05 -1.67
CA VAL A 30 0.06 -2.35 -2.03
C VAL A 30 1.12 -2.99 -2.92
N GLY A 31 1.74 -4.07 -2.43
CA GLY A 31 2.91 -4.68 -3.06
C GLY A 31 2.72 -4.76 -4.57
N ASN A 32 3.70 -4.27 -5.33
CA ASN A 32 3.61 -4.08 -6.78
C ASN A 32 2.99 -5.32 -7.45
N SER A 33 1.72 -5.21 -7.85
CA SER A 33 1.01 -6.27 -8.58
C SER A 33 1.58 -6.50 -9.98
N ASN A 34 2.53 -5.67 -10.41
CA ASN A 34 3.22 -5.76 -11.69
C ASN A 34 4.50 -6.60 -11.64
N GLU A 35 4.94 -7.05 -10.46
CA GLU A 35 6.09 -7.94 -10.40
C GLU A 35 5.71 -9.31 -10.99
N PRO A 36 6.62 -9.99 -11.73
CA PRO A 36 6.35 -11.31 -12.27
C PRO A 36 5.99 -12.32 -11.19
N ILE A 37 5.09 -13.24 -11.51
CA ILE A 37 4.72 -14.36 -10.63
C ILE A 37 5.62 -15.55 -10.95
N ASN A 38 6.34 -16.05 -9.95
CA ASN A 38 7.11 -17.30 -10.04
C ASN A 38 6.43 -18.38 -9.20
N ILE A 39 6.13 -19.54 -9.79
CA ILE A 39 5.45 -20.65 -9.11
C ILE A 39 6.29 -21.92 -9.27
N GLU A 40 6.62 -22.56 -8.15
CA GLU A 40 7.25 -23.87 -8.09
C GLU A 40 6.24 -24.87 -7.50
N ALA A 41 6.12 -26.05 -8.12
CA ALA A 41 5.19 -27.09 -7.70
C ALA A 41 5.61 -28.46 -8.23
N ASN A 42 5.05 -29.53 -7.69
CA ASN A 42 5.28 -30.88 -8.21
C ASN A 42 4.60 -31.11 -9.57
N ARG A 43 3.41 -30.52 -9.79
CA ARG A 43 2.65 -30.68 -11.04
C ARG A 43 1.85 -29.43 -11.40
N MET A 44 1.71 -29.19 -12.71
CA MET A 44 0.90 -28.14 -13.32
C MET A 44 -0.12 -28.76 -14.30
N VAL A 45 -1.36 -28.26 -14.29
CA VAL A 45 -2.42 -28.64 -15.24
C VAL A 45 -3.07 -27.39 -15.82
N SER A 46 -2.99 -27.22 -17.15
CA SER A 46 -3.74 -26.17 -17.85
C SER A 46 -5.20 -26.60 -18.04
N GLN A 47 -6.12 -25.71 -17.69
CA GLN A 47 -7.56 -25.85 -17.94
C GLN A 47 -7.95 -24.79 -18.98
N GLU A 48 -7.66 -25.08 -20.25
CA GLU A 48 -7.79 -24.13 -21.36
C GLU A 48 -9.23 -23.59 -21.52
N ASN A 49 -10.23 -24.45 -21.31
CA ASN A 49 -11.64 -24.07 -21.40
C ASN A 49 -12.07 -23.07 -20.32
N ASP A 50 -11.34 -23.05 -19.18
CA ASP A 50 -11.65 -22.23 -18.02
C ASP A 50 -10.64 -21.08 -17.84
N ASN A 51 -9.71 -20.91 -18.79
CA ASN A 51 -8.60 -19.96 -18.71
C ASN A 51 -7.87 -19.98 -17.35
N SER A 52 -7.62 -21.17 -16.83
CA SER A 52 -7.02 -21.35 -15.50
C SER A 52 -5.95 -22.43 -15.49
N VAL A 53 -5.09 -22.40 -14.46
CA VAL A 53 -4.01 -23.37 -14.27
C VAL A 53 -4.05 -23.86 -12.83
N VAL A 54 -3.92 -25.17 -12.61
CA VAL A 54 -3.90 -25.79 -11.29
C VAL A 54 -2.49 -26.30 -10.97
N PHE A 55 -1.97 -25.89 -9.82
CA PHE A 55 -0.70 -26.34 -9.27
C PHE A 55 -0.95 -27.30 -8.10
N ILE A 56 -0.25 -28.44 -8.07
CA ILE A 56 -0.50 -29.50 -7.10
C ILE A 56 0.83 -29.99 -6.50
N GLY A 57 0.86 -30.09 -5.17
CA GLY A 57 1.99 -30.61 -4.40
C GLY A 57 3.09 -29.58 -4.19
N ASN A 58 3.49 -29.40 -2.91
CA ASN A 58 4.53 -28.48 -2.43
C ASN A 58 4.61 -27.20 -3.27
N VAL A 59 3.51 -26.43 -3.25
CA VAL A 59 3.41 -25.21 -4.04
C VAL A 59 4.07 -24.06 -3.29
N GLU A 60 5.01 -23.40 -3.95
CA GLU A 60 5.56 -22.11 -3.53
C GLU A 60 5.29 -21.09 -4.63
N ALA A 61 4.61 -19.99 -4.30
CA ALA A 61 4.31 -18.91 -5.23
C ALA A 61 4.86 -17.57 -4.72
N LYS A 62 5.63 -16.88 -5.55
CA LYS A 62 6.30 -15.61 -5.20
C LYS A 62 5.92 -14.53 -6.21
N GLN A 63 5.47 -13.38 -5.73
CA GLN A 63 5.21 -12.19 -6.52
C GLN A 63 5.68 -10.96 -5.75
N GLY A 64 6.92 -10.56 -6.01
CA GLY A 64 7.58 -9.51 -5.25
C GLY A 64 7.67 -9.81 -3.76
N LYS A 65 6.96 -9.01 -2.95
CA LYS A 65 6.89 -9.20 -1.49
C LYS A 65 5.82 -10.22 -1.06
N LEU A 66 4.96 -10.66 -1.99
CA LEU A 66 3.95 -11.67 -1.72
C LEU A 66 4.57 -13.07 -1.86
N ASN A 67 4.34 -13.93 -0.87
CA ASN A 67 4.76 -15.32 -0.86
C ASN A 67 3.62 -16.20 -0.33
N ILE A 68 3.35 -17.32 -1.01
CA ILE A 68 2.28 -18.28 -0.71
C ILE A 68 2.82 -19.69 -0.74
#